data_AF-A0AAN9U154-F1
#
_entry.id   AF-A0AAN9U154-F1
#
_cell.length_a   1.000
_cell.length_b   1.000
_cell.length_c   1.000
_cell.angle_alpha   90.00
_cell.angle_beta   90.00
_cell.angle_gamma   90.00
#
_symmetry.space_group_name_H-M   'P 1'
#
loop_
_entity.id
_entity.type
_entity.pdbx_description
1 polymer ?
#
loop_
_entity_poly.entity_id
_entity_poly.type
_entity_poly.pdbx_seq_one_letter_code
_entity_poly.pdbx_strand_id
1 'polypeptide(L)'
;MSLKVWMFLLAMTLPDVTPQPINETNVNEIVTKTPTESRVVSIQGAAGDLCLAKLETALNAISLNRLSTANVPMIDLTGYALHQPLKSVPVDMYVTDMRVKVPTNLHWAKIEKCRFDPNTRILQAKLIFKDLVVTAAVKLLNEEYTKLGQPVDAVTDKCNMTLRLRQAGLGFVAVPQQVKAGAVGIKTSATFVDPNFVSIHAYNCQPMDAQDQKRSVAGVSGSYVDGPEGRSPSNEDISQEMEDIFLRGIRSLLTKYMEKQLQPALKETLMMNLGYTISYGRR
;
A
#
# COMPACT_ATOMS: atom_id res chain seq x y z
N MET A 1 61.64 -11.35 31.05
CA MET A 1 61.66 -11.82 29.64
C MET A 1 60.24 -11.68 29.12
N SER A 2 59.79 -10.57 28.53
CA SER A 2 60.22 -9.81 27.35
C SER A 2 59.65 -10.36 26.02
N LEU A 3 58.81 -9.52 25.37
CA LEU A 3 58.39 -9.50 23.95
C LEU A 3 57.46 -10.65 23.48
N LYS A 4 56.49 -10.48 22.56
CA LYS A 4 56.26 -9.42 21.56
C LYS A 4 54.81 -9.47 21.05
N VAL A 5 54.22 -8.29 20.89
CA VAL A 5 53.01 -7.99 20.10
C VAL A 5 53.32 -8.13 18.61
N TRP A 6 52.36 -8.61 17.82
CA TRP A 6 52.36 -8.35 16.37
C TRP A 6 51.00 -7.84 15.91
N MET A 7 50.99 -6.55 15.55
CA MET A 7 50.01 -5.90 14.68
C MET A 7 50.15 -6.44 13.26
N PHE A 8 49.02 -6.59 12.55
CA PHE A 8 48.99 -6.39 11.10
C PHE A 8 47.95 -5.31 10.78
N LEU A 9 48.47 -4.14 10.40
CA LEU A 9 47.77 -3.10 9.65
C LEU A 9 47.93 -3.43 8.16
N LEU A 10 46.83 -3.46 7.42
CA LEU A 10 46.84 -3.43 5.96
C LEU A 10 46.29 -2.07 5.53
N ALA A 11 47.22 -1.16 5.26
CA ALA A 11 46.96 0.09 4.53
C ALA A 11 47.00 -0.22 3.03
N MET A 12 45.94 0.13 2.31
CA MET A 12 45.97 0.19 0.84
C MET A 12 46.07 1.65 0.39
N THR A 13 47.04 1.84 -0.50
CA THR A 13 47.57 3.09 -1.02
C THR A 13 46.69 3.69 -2.12
N LEU A 14 46.49 5.01 -2.07
CA LEU A 14 45.99 5.83 -3.19
C LEU A 14 47.11 6.08 -4.22
N PRO A 15 46.80 6.20 -5.52
CA PRO A 15 47.74 6.76 -6.49
C PRO A 15 47.66 8.29 -6.53
N ASP A 16 48.84 8.89 -6.43
CA ASP A 16 49.18 10.29 -6.63
C ASP A 16 49.17 10.63 -8.14
N VAL A 17 48.52 11.71 -8.55
CA VAL A 17 48.71 12.32 -9.89
C VAL A 17 48.87 13.81 -9.70
N THR A 18 50.09 14.27 -9.95
CA THR A 18 50.57 15.65 -9.85
C THR A 18 50.08 16.54 -11.00
N PRO A 19 49.98 17.88 -10.79
CA PRO A 19 49.52 18.84 -11.79
C PRO A 19 50.65 19.44 -12.65
N GLN A 20 50.34 19.81 -13.90
CA GLN A 20 51.16 20.71 -14.73
C GLN A 20 50.29 21.72 -15.52
N PRO A 21 50.86 22.86 -15.96
CA PRO A 21 50.15 24.14 -16.06
C PRO A 21 49.77 24.60 -17.48
N ILE A 22 48.70 25.42 -17.50
CA ILE A 22 48.36 26.60 -18.33
C ILE A 22 48.85 26.62 -19.80
N ASN A 23 47.90 26.70 -20.74
CA ASN A 23 48.04 27.54 -21.93
C ASN A 23 46.69 28.16 -22.30
N GLU A 24 46.70 29.49 -22.37
CA GLU A 24 45.61 30.35 -22.80
C GLU A 24 45.42 30.28 -24.32
N THR A 25 44.17 30.27 -24.79
CA THR A 25 43.79 31.03 -25.98
C THR A 25 42.41 31.65 -25.78
N ASN A 26 42.43 32.99 -25.72
CA ASN A 26 41.32 33.92 -25.85
C ASN A 26 40.39 33.60 -27.03
N VAL A 27 39.07 33.79 -26.87
CA VAL A 27 38.31 34.79 -27.64
C VAL A 27 37.17 35.35 -26.77
N ASN A 28 37.10 36.68 -26.75
CA ASN A 28 36.24 37.58 -25.99
C ASN A 28 34.73 37.42 -26.28
N GLU A 29 33.88 37.65 -25.27
CA GLU A 29 32.92 38.77 -25.34
C GLU A 29 32.36 39.13 -23.96
N ILE A 30 32.57 40.39 -23.57
CA ILE A 30 31.97 41.04 -22.41
C ILE A 30 30.59 41.54 -22.83
N VAL A 31 29.52 41.05 -22.19
CA VAL A 31 28.26 41.77 -22.11
C VAL A 31 27.85 41.88 -20.64
N THR A 32 28.17 43.04 -20.08
CA THR A 32 27.56 43.59 -18.87
C THR A 32 26.07 43.80 -19.12
N LYS A 33 25.20 43.14 -18.35
CA LYS A 33 23.81 43.57 -18.09
C LYS A 33 23.31 42.94 -16.78
N THR A 34 23.16 43.80 -15.78
CA THR A 34 22.16 43.85 -14.68
C THR A 34 21.51 42.56 -14.16
N PRO A 35 21.29 42.44 -12.84
CA PRO A 35 20.65 41.27 -12.24
C PRO A 35 19.19 41.22 -12.68
N THR A 36 18.90 40.49 -13.75
CA THR A 36 17.56 40.05 -14.08
C THR A 36 17.16 39.04 -13.03
N GLU A 37 16.54 39.59 -11.97
CA GLU A 37 15.34 39.07 -11.32
C GLU A 37 14.98 37.69 -11.89
N SER A 38 15.48 36.66 -11.22
CA SER A 38 14.92 35.33 -11.35
C SER A 38 13.45 35.50 -11.00
N ARG A 39 12.63 35.61 -12.04
CA ARG A 39 11.18 35.62 -11.94
C ARG A 39 10.83 34.24 -11.41
N VAL A 40 10.91 34.10 -10.08
CA VAL A 40 10.17 33.13 -9.32
C VAL A 40 8.75 33.40 -9.78
N VAL A 41 8.26 32.54 -10.65
CA VAL A 41 6.84 32.47 -10.94
C VAL A 41 6.24 32.02 -9.62
N SER A 42 5.97 33.01 -8.76
CA SER A 42 5.10 32.86 -7.62
C SER A 42 3.75 32.58 -8.23
N ILE A 43 3.47 31.30 -8.45
CA ILE A 43 2.13 30.83 -8.72
C ILE A 43 1.38 31.05 -7.41
N GLN A 44 0.89 32.27 -7.21
CA GLN A 44 -0.16 32.60 -6.26
C GLN A 44 -1.48 31.97 -6.76
N GLY A 45 -1.47 30.66 -6.96
CA GLY A 45 -2.67 29.85 -6.87
C GLY A 45 -2.83 29.50 -5.39
N ALA A 46 -4.03 29.64 -4.84
CA ALA A 46 -4.31 29.21 -3.48
C ALA A 46 -3.69 27.82 -3.26
N ALA A 47 -2.82 27.67 -2.26
CA ALA A 47 -2.01 26.46 -2.06
C ALA A 47 -2.83 25.14 -2.06
N GLY A 48 -4.15 25.24 -1.81
CA GLY A 48 -5.10 24.14 -1.95
C GLY A 48 -5.29 23.63 -3.39
N ASP A 49 -5.37 24.51 -4.39
CA ASP A 49 -5.67 24.14 -5.78
C ASP A 49 -4.48 23.41 -6.43
N LEU A 50 -3.26 23.84 -6.11
CA LEU A 50 -2.05 23.18 -6.60
C LEU A 50 -1.87 21.79 -5.99
N CYS A 51 -2.17 21.64 -4.69
CA CYS A 51 -2.13 20.33 -4.05
C CYS A 51 -3.14 19.37 -4.70
N LEU A 52 -4.38 19.84 -4.87
CA LEU A 52 -5.45 19.05 -5.46
C LEU A 52 -5.03 18.54 -6.85
N ALA A 53 -4.58 19.43 -7.72
CA ALA A 53 -4.17 19.10 -9.08
C ALA A 53 -3.01 18.08 -9.13
N LYS A 54 -2.01 18.22 -8.24
CA LYS A 54 -0.89 17.26 -8.18
C LYS A 54 -1.33 15.87 -7.74
N LEU A 55 -2.15 15.78 -6.69
CA LEU A 55 -2.64 14.48 -6.22
C LEU A 55 -3.59 13.84 -7.24
N GLU A 56 -4.43 14.62 -7.91
CA GLU A 56 -5.28 14.11 -9.00
C GLU A 56 -4.45 13.61 -10.18
N THR A 57 -3.39 14.31 -10.55
CA THR A 57 -2.45 13.86 -11.59
C THR A 57 -1.79 12.53 -11.20
N ALA A 58 -1.37 12.38 -9.95
CA ALA A 58 -0.81 11.14 -9.44
C ALA A 58 -1.84 9.99 -9.44
N LEU A 59 -3.09 10.26 -9.04
CA LEU A 59 -4.18 9.29 -9.10
C LEU A 59 -4.47 8.83 -10.54
N ASN A 60 -4.46 9.75 -11.50
CA ASN A 60 -4.67 9.44 -12.90
C ASN A 60 -3.53 8.56 -13.46
N ALA A 61 -2.27 8.82 -13.07
CA ALA A 61 -1.15 7.97 -13.44
C ALA A 61 -1.30 6.53 -12.90
N ILE A 62 -1.83 6.36 -11.68
CA ILE A 62 -2.13 5.04 -11.11
C ILE A 62 -3.21 4.32 -11.93
N SER A 63 -4.19 5.05 -12.48
CA SER A 63 -5.23 4.48 -13.32
C SER A 63 -4.72 4.08 -14.71
N LEU A 64 -3.89 4.92 -15.33
CA LEU A 64 -3.39 4.73 -16.69
C LEU A 64 -2.38 3.58 -16.80
N ASN A 65 -1.54 3.40 -15.78
CA ASN A 65 -0.57 2.31 -15.72
C ASN A 65 -1.20 0.91 -15.55
N ARG A 66 -2.53 0.82 -15.47
CA ARG A 66 -3.27 -0.42 -15.16
C ARG A 66 -4.23 -0.90 -16.24
N LEU A 67 -4.13 -0.35 -17.43
CA LEU A 67 -4.71 -0.98 -18.62
C LEU A 67 -3.87 -2.23 -18.95
N SER A 68 -4.09 -3.32 -18.21
CA SER A 68 -3.55 -4.63 -18.56
C SER A 68 -4.33 -5.20 -19.75
N THR A 69 -3.74 -6.20 -20.40
CA THR A 69 -4.16 -6.92 -21.62
C THR A 69 -5.58 -7.50 -21.61
N ALA A 70 -6.31 -7.39 -20.50
CA ALA A 70 -7.64 -7.97 -20.31
C ALA A 70 -8.69 -6.91 -19.91
N ASN A 71 -8.86 -5.83 -20.69
CA ASN A 71 -10.02 -4.90 -20.74
C ASN A 71 -10.63 -4.34 -19.42
N VAL A 72 -10.13 -4.68 -18.23
CA VAL A 72 -10.66 -4.29 -16.92
C VAL A 72 -9.50 -3.79 -16.06
N PRO A 73 -9.46 -2.50 -15.69
CA PRO A 73 -8.41 -1.98 -14.83
C PRO A 73 -8.56 -2.59 -13.43
N MET A 74 -7.51 -3.28 -12.97
CA MET A 74 -7.47 -3.92 -11.66
C MET A 74 -6.21 -3.52 -10.89
N ILE A 75 -6.38 -3.26 -9.59
CA ILE A 75 -5.25 -3.16 -8.66
C ILE A 75 -4.89 -4.57 -8.24
N ASP A 76 -3.78 -5.06 -8.78
CA ASP A 76 -3.25 -6.34 -8.36
C ASP A 76 -2.55 -6.21 -7.00
N LEU A 77 -3.04 -6.98 -6.03
CA LEU A 77 -2.46 -7.14 -4.70
C LEU A 77 -1.96 -8.58 -4.50
N THR A 78 -1.74 -9.37 -5.57
CA THR A 78 -1.25 -10.76 -5.53
C THR A 78 0.05 -10.95 -4.72
N GLY A 79 0.90 -9.93 -4.64
CA GLY A 79 2.11 -9.96 -3.79
C GLY A 79 1.84 -9.85 -2.28
N TYR A 80 0.58 -9.69 -1.86
CA TYR A 80 0.17 -9.62 -0.47
C TYR A 80 -0.65 -10.85 -0.10
N ALA A 81 -0.28 -11.49 1.00
CA ALA A 81 -1.05 -12.54 1.65
C ALA A 81 -1.40 -12.10 3.07
N LEU A 82 -2.62 -12.42 3.52
CA LEU A 82 -3.03 -12.26 4.90
C LEU A 82 -3.05 -13.63 5.56
N HIS A 83 -2.44 -13.73 6.73
CA HIS A 83 -2.47 -14.92 7.58
C HIS A 83 -2.98 -14.51 8.95
N GLN A 84 -4.04 -15.15 9.43
CA GLN A 84 -4.63 -14.85 10.73
C GLN A 84 -5.28 -16.11 11.32
N PRO A 85 -4.92 -16.52 12.54
CA PRO A 85 -5.63 -17.58 13.25
C PRO A 85 -7.04 -17.13 13.60
N LEU A 86 -8.01 -18.03 13.44
CA LEU A 86 -9.38 -17.86 13.91
C LEU A 86 -9.43 -18.06 15.42
N LYS A 87 -10.27 -17.27 16.10
CA LYS A 87 -10.52 -17.35 17.55
C LYS A 87 -11.64 -18.33 17.86
N SER A 88 -12.61 -18.45 16.94
CA SER A 88 -13.76 -19.35 17.07
C SER A 88 -13.38 -20.82 16.92
N VAL A 89 -12.34 -21.13 16.16
CA VAL A 89 -11.91 -22.49 15.79
C VAL A 89 -10.39 -22.55 15.67
N PRO A 90 -9.71 -23.66 16.05
CA PRO A 90 -8.25 -23.80 15.94
C PRO A 90 -7.79 -24.04 14.50
N VAL A 91 -8.09 -23.09 13.62
CA VAL A 91 -7.79 -23.14 12.18
C VAL A 91 -7.26 -21.77 11.76
N ASP A 92 -6.27 -21.79 10.87
CA ASP A 92 -5.65 -20.60 10.31
C ASP A 92 -6.33 -20.18 9.00
N MET A 93 -6.60 -18.88 8.89
CA MET A 93 -7.13 -18.25 7.69
C MET A 93 -6.01 -17.66 6.85
N TYR A 94 -5.93 -18.09 5.59
CA TYR A 94 -5.01 -17.57 4.59
C TYR A 94 -5.78 -16.92 3.45
N VAL A 95 -5.49 -15.66 3.16
CA VAL A 95 -6.10 -14.92 2.05
C VAL A 95 -5.04 -14.60 1.00
N THR A 96 -5.28 -15.04 -0.23
CA THR A 96 -4.39 -14.88 -1.39
C THR A 96 -5.15 -14.30 -2.59
N ASP A 97 -4.42 -14.00 -3.66
CA ASP A 97 -4.98 -13.57 -4.96
C ASP A 97 -5.91 -12.35 -4.87
N MET A 98 -5.60 -11.45 -3.93
CA MET A 98 -6.35 -10.23 -3.69
C MET A 98 -6.25 -9.31 -4.90
N ARG A 99 -7.41 -8.90 -5.42
CA ARG A 99 -7.52 -8.04 -6.59
C ARG A 99 -8.62 -7.01 -6.36
N VAL A 100 -8.30 -5.73 -6.56
CA VAL A 100 -9.32 -4.65 -6.50
C VAL A 100 -9.75 -4.34 -7.93
N LYS A 101 -11.02 -4.59 -8.25
CA LYS A 101 -11.63 -4.14 -9.49
C LYS A 101 -11.85 -2.63 -9.39
N VAL A 102 -11.27 -1.90 -10.32
CA VAL A 102 -11.47 -0.46 -10.46
C VAL A 102 -12.48 -0.26 -11.58
N PRO A 103 -13.55 0.54 -11.37
CA PRO A 103 -14.45 0.90 -12.45
C PRO A 103 -13.67 1.55 -13.62
N THR A 104 -14.05 1.25 -14.87
CA THR A 104 -13.39 1.75 -16.08
C THR A 104 -13.51 3.26 -16.28
N ASN A 105 -14.33 3.95 -15.48
CA ASN A 105 -14.41 5.40 -15.52
C ASN A 105 -13.19 6.03 -14.84
N LEU A 106 -12.69 7.14 -15.39
CA LEU A 106 -11.59 7.95 -14.85
C LEU A 106 -11.90 8.59 -13.48
N HIS A 107 -12.99 8.20 -12.83
CA HIS A 107 -13.50 8.78 -11.59
C HIS A 107 -13.66 7.74 -10.48
N TRP A 108 -12.92 6.65 -10.53
CA TRP A 108 -12.95 5.60 -9.50
C TRP A 108 -12.57 6.13 -8.11
N ALA A 109 -11.71 7.16 -8.06
CA ALA A 109 -11.32 7.87 -6.86
C ALA A 109 -11.22 9.38 -7.13
N LYS A 110 -11.40 10.20 -6.09
CA LYS A 110 -11.23 11.66 -6.16
C LYS A 110 -10.60 12.20 -4.88
N ILE A 111 -9.83 13.28 -5.00
CA ILE A 111 -9.39 14.04 -3.84
C ILE A 111 -10.55 14.96 -3.44
N GLU A 112 -11.08 14.77 -2.23
CA GLU A 112 -12.15 15.60 -1.70
C GLU A 112 -11.62 16.92 -1.15
N LYS A 113 -10.48 16.86 -0.43
CA LYS A 113 -9.86 18.01 0.21
C LYS A 113 -8.35 17.87 0.17
N CYS A 114 -7.64 18.96 -0.07
CA CYS A 114 -6.23 19.07 0.28
C CYS A 114 -5.94 20.46 0.85
N ARG A 115 -5.26 20.50 2.00
CA ARG A 115 -4.88 21.75 2.67
C ARG A 115 -3.50 21.66 3.28
N PHE A 116 -2.75 22.74 3.15
CA PHE A 116 -1.52 22.97 3.89
C PHE A 116 -1.80 23.97 5.01
N ASP A 117 -1.42 23.65 6.24
CA ASP A 117 -1.47 24.56 7.37
C ASP A 117 -0.08 25.18 7.60
N PRO A 118 0.10 26.50 7.37
CA PRO A 118 1.39 27.16 7.52
C PRO A 118 1.87 27.22 8.98
N ASN A 119 0.95 27.18 9.96
CA ASN A 119 1.30 27.29 11.37
C ASN A 119 1.89 25.97 11.88
N THR A 120 1.23 24.86 11.55
CA THR A 120 1.66 23.53 11.96
C THR A 120 2.64 22.89 10.96
N ARG A 121 2.77 23.46 9.75
CA ARG A 121 3.56 22.94 8.62
C ARG A 121 3.11 21.54 8.17
N ILE A 122 1.84 21.24 8.33
CA ILE A 122 1.24 19.94 8.02
C ILE A 122 0.44 20.04 6.73
N LEU A 123 0.64 19.07 5.83
CA LEU A 123 -0.24 18.87 4.66
C LEU A 123 -1.24 17.76 4.98
N GLN A 124 -2.53 18.05 4.80
CA GLN A 124 -3.62 17.09 4.97
C GLN A 124 -4.38 16.93 3.67
N ALA A 125 -4.64 15.69 3.26
CA ALA A 125 -5.45 15.39 2.09
C ALA A 125 -6.46 14.28 2.39
N LYS A 126 -7.60 14.30 1.71
CA LYS A 126 -8.65 13.29 1.84
C LYS A 126 -9.01 12.76 0.46
N LEU A 127 -8.86 11.47 0.27
CA LEU A 127 -9.24 10.72 -0.92
C LEU A 127 -10.54 9.96 -0.63
N ILE A 128 -11.47 9.97 -1.59
CA ILE A 128 -12.69 9.18 -1.54
C ILE A 128 -12.75 8.29 -2.77
N PHE A 129 -13.00 7.00 -2.56
CA PHE A 129 -13.31 6.04 -3.60
C PHE A 129 -14.82 6.00 -3.84
N LYS A 130 -15.25 5.86 -5.09
CA LYS A 130 -16.70 5.74 -5.39
C LYS A 130 -17.24 4.38 -4.98
N ASP A 131 -16.74 3.33 -5.63
CA ASP A 131 -17.13 1.95 -5.41
C ASP A 131 -15.90 1.08 -5.69
N LEU A 132 -15.47 0.33 -4.67
CA LEU A 132 -14.37 -0.62 -4.78
C LEU A 132 -14.92 -2.03 -4.58
N VAL A 133 -14.55 -2.93 -5.47
CA VAL A 133 -14.85 -4.35 -5.33
C VAL A 133 -13.52 -5.09 -5.21
N VAL A 134 -13.28 -5.71 -4.07
CA VAL A 134 -12.09 -6.51 -3.80
C VAL A 134 -12.47 -7.97 -3.82
N THR A 135 -11.76 -8.77 -4.61
CA THR A 135 -11.94 -10.22 -4.70
C THR A 135 -10.68 -10.92 -4.21
N ALA A 136 -10.81 -12.00 -3.44
CA ALA A 136 -9.68 -12.79 -2.97
C ALA A 136 -10.05 -14.27 -2.84
N ALA A 137 -9.04 -15.13 -2.85
CA ALA A 137 -9.18 -16.53 -2.49
C ALA A 137 -8.84 -16.70 -1.01
N VAL A 138 -9.65 -17.44 -0.28
CA VAL A 138 -9.48 -17.77 1.14
C VAL A 138 -9.30 -19.27 1.27
N LYS A 139 -8.30 -19.65 2.06
CA LYS A 139 -8.01 -21.03 2.42
C LYS A 139 -7.98 -21.14 3.93
N LEU A 140 -8.64 -22.16 4.45
CA LEU A 140 -8.57 -22.54 5.85
C LEU A 140 -7.60 -23.73 5.98
N LEU A 141 -6.68 -23.63 6.94
CA LEU A 141 -5.64 -24.63 7.20
C LEU A 141 -5.68 -25.01 8.67
N ASN A 142 -5.89 -26.29 8.95
CA ASN A 142 -5.87 -26.80 10.31
C ASN A 142 -4.41 -27.04 10.75
N GLU A 143 -4.00 -26.42 11.85
CA GLU A 143 -2.64 -26.54 12.41
C GLU A 143 -2.26 -28.00 12.72
N GLU A 144 -3.24 -28.85 13.07
CA GLU A 144 -3.02 -30.22 13.54
C GLU A 144 -2.45 -31.11 12.43
N TYR A 145 -2.91 -30.94 11.18
CA TYR A 145 -2.38 -31.66 10.02
C TYR A 145 -0.98 -31.19 9.63
N THR A 146 -0.65 -29.92 9.89
CA THR A 146 0.67 -29.36 9.59
C THR A 146 1.75 -29.95 10.50
N LYS A 147 1.40 -30.29 11.75
CA LYS A 147 2.31 -30.90 12.74
C LYS A 147 2.58 -32.39 12.49
N LEU A 148 1.71 -33.06 11.72
CA LEU A 148 1.79 -34.51 11.42
C LEU A 148 2.61 -34.84 10.17
N GLY A 149 3.19 -33.85 9.47
CA GLY A 149 4.04 -34.10 8.28
C GLY A 149 3.28 -34.68 7.09
N GLN A 150 1.94 -34.64 7.11
CA GLN A 150 1.10 -35.08 6.01
C GLN A 150 1.10 -34.03 4.87
N PRO A 151 0.96 -34.46 3.61
CA PRO A 151 1.10 -33.58 2.46
C PRO A 151 0.12 -32.40 2.53
N VAL A 152 0.63 -31.25 2.06
CA VAL A 152 0.05 -29.88 2.04
C VAL A 152 -1.32 -29.77 1.32
N ASP A 153 -1.86 -30.90 0.85
CA ASP A 153 -3.17 -31.02 0.22
C ASP A 153 -4.32 -31.15 1.24
N ALA A 154 -4.04 -31.13 2.55
CA ALA A 154 -5.03 -31.03 3.62
C ALA A 154 -5.63 -29.60 3.77
N VAL A 155 -5.94 -28.94 2.64
CA VAL A 155 -6.66 -27.67 2.63
C VAL A 155 -8.09 -27.94 3.08
N THR A 156 -8.42 -27.46 4.28
CA THR A 156 -9.66 -27.75 4.98
C THR A 156 -10.87 -27.20 4.23
N ASP A 157 -10.83 -25.93 3.82
CA ASP A 157 -11.85 -25.32 2.99
C ASP A 157 -11.22 -24.25 2.09
N LYS A 158 -11.67 -24.18 0.83
CA LYS A 158 -11.32 -23.11 -0.11
C LYS A 158 -12.57 -22.34 -0.49
N CYS A 159 -12.56 -21.02 -0.25
CA CYS A 159 -13.64 -20.11 -0.58
C CYS A 159 -13.12 -18.94 -1.42
N ASN A 160 -13.96 -18.37 -2.28
CA ASN A 160 -13.70 -17.05 -2.84
C ASN A 160 -14.50 -16.02 -2.04
N MET A 161 -13.87 -14.91 -1.66
CA MET A 161 -14.54 -13.80 -0.97
C MET A 161 -14.51 -12.55 -1.83
N THR A 162 -15.66 -11.86 -1.88
CA THR A 162 -15.79 -10.54 -2.48
C THR A 162 -16.23 -9.54 -1.42
N LEU A 163 -15.48 -8.45 -1.28
CA LEU A 163 -15.80 -7.30 -0.46
C LEU A 163 -16.14 -6.12 -1.38
N ARG A 164 -17.29 -5.48 -1.17
CA ARG A 164 -17.66 -4.22 -1.80
C ARG A 164 -17.67 -3.09 -0.78
N LEU A 165 -16.98 -2.01 -1.11
CA LEU A 165 -16.87 -0.81 -0.30
C LEU A 165 -17.38 0.37 -1.11
N ARG A 166 -18.47 1.01 -0.67
CA ARG A 166 -18.96 2.25 -1.30
C ARG A 166 -18.58 3.45 -0.46
N GLN A 167 -18.02 4.47 -1.12
CA GLN A 167 -17.62 5.71 -0.46
C GLN A 167 -16.58 5.53 0.66
N ALA A 168 -15.77 4.46 0.59
CA ALA A 168 -14.58 4.34 1.41
C ALA A 168 -13.62 5.51 1.11
N GLY A 169 -12.81 5.89 2.09
CA GLY A 169 -11.82 6.95 1.90
C GLY A 169 -10.49 6.68 2.55
N LEU A 170 -9.53 7.54 2.25
CA LEU A 170 -8.23 7.59 2.92
C LEU A 170 -7.92 9.03 3.31
N GLY A 171 -7.57 9.24 4.57
CA GLY A 171 -6.98 10.49 5.05
C GLY A 171 -5.46 10.39 5.02
N PHE A 172 -4.79 11.37 4.42
CA PHE A 172 -3.34 11.48 4.37
C PHE A 172 -2.89 12.66 5.21
N VAL A 173 -1.80 12.45 5.94
CA VAL A 173 -1.09 13.50 6.67
C VAL A 173 0.38 13.41 6.29
N ALA A 174 0.96 14.54 5.86
CA ALA A 174 2.38 14.65 5.61
C ALA A 174 2.98 15.72 6.53
N VAL A 175 4.05 15.35 7.23
CA VAL A 175 4.76 16.21 8.19
C VAL A 175 6.25 16.27 7.85
N PRO A 176 6.90 17.43 8.02
CA PRO A 176 8.33 17.53 7.87
C PRO A 176 9.02 16.74 8.98
N GLN A 177 10.06 16.00 8.61
CA GLN A 177 10.92 15.25 9.52
C GLN A 177 12.35 15.74 9.33
N GLN A 178 12.96 16.24 10.40
CA GLN A 178 14.36 16.65 10.36
C GLN A 178 15.25 15.43 10.17
N VAL A 179 16.11 15.45 9.16
CA VAL A 179 17.13 14.41 8.94
C VAL A 179 18.48 14.98 9.37
N LYS A 180 19.26 14.16 10.08
CA LYS A 180 20.65 14.51 10.43
C LYS A 180 21.42 14.73 9.11
N ALA A 181 22.06 15.89 8.93
CA ALA A 181 22.74 16.38 7.72
C ALA A 181 21.99 17.41 6.83
N GLY A 182 21.01 18.14 7.36
CA GLY A 182 20.43 19.32 6.67
C GLY A 182 19.47 19.01 5.53
N ALA A 183 19.21 17.72 5.26
CA ALA A 183 18.15 17.27 4.38
C ALA A 183 16.80 17.29 5.13
N VAL A 184 15.73 17.73 4.44
CA VAL A 184 14.36 17.62 4.97
C VAL A 184 13.76 16.30 4.52
N GLY A 185 13.55 15.42 5.48
CA GLY A 185 12.74 14.23 5.32
C GLY A 185 11.27 14.61 5.42
N ILE A 186 10.40 13.80 4.81
CA ILE A 186 8.95 13.96 4.97
C ILE A 186 8.41 12.62 5.38
N LYS A 187 7.68 12.61 6.49
CA LYS A 187 6.92 11.46 6.95
C LYS A 187 5.49 11.62 6.45
N THR A 188 5.04 10.67 5.66
CA THR A 188 3.64 10.51 5.28
C THR A 188 3.01 9.43 6.17
N SER A 189 1.72 9.57 6.45
CA SER A 189 0.91 8.51 7.03
C SER A 189 -0.48 8.55 6.42
N ALA A 190 -1.06 7.37 6.18
CA ALA A 190 -2.42 7.22 5.72
C ALA A 190 -3.33 6.60 6.80
N THR A 191 -4.60 6.97 6.77
CA THR A 191 -5.65 6.51 7.68
C THR A 191 -6.87 6.09 6.87
N PHE A 192 -7.45 4.94 7.19
CA PHE A 192 -8.66 4.48 6.53
C PHE A 192 -9.88 5.25 7.05
N VAL A 193 -10.71 5.74 6.12
CA VAL A 193 -12.00 6.38 6.43
C VAL A 193 -13.09 5.39 6.08
N ASP A 194 -13.94 5.10 7.06
CA ASP A 194 -14.98 4.08 6.91
C ASP A 194 -15.95 4.42 5.76
N PRO A 195 -16.35 3.40 4.98
CA PRO A 195 -17.32 3.55 3.92
C PRO A 195 -18.73 3.76 4.46
N ASN A 196 -19.60 4.28 3.61
CA ASN A 196 -21.04 4.37 3.91
C ASN A 196 -21.75 3.02 3.73
N PHE A 197 -21.15 2.10 3.00
CA PHE A 197 -21.70 0.76 2.80
C PHE A 197 -20.58 -0.27 2.63
N VAL A 198 -20.74 -1.40 3.32
CA VAL A 198 -19.89 -2.59 3.25
C VAL A 198 -20.77 -3.78 2.92
N SER A 199 -20.40 -4.58 1.93
CA SER A 199 -20.96 -5.92 1.76
C SER A 199 -19.87 -6.94 1.51
N ILE A 200 -19.94 -8.06 2.21
CA ILE A 200 -19.00 -9.17 2.08
C ILE A 200 -19.79 -10.41 1.69
N HIS A 201 -19.27 -11.13 0.71
CA HIS A 201 -19.88 -12.35 0.20
C HIS A 201 -18.82 -13.41 -0.03
N ALA A 202 -18.99 -14.56 0.62
CA ALA A 202 -18.26 -15.78 0.30
C ALA A 202 -19.04 -16.59 -0.76
N TYR A 203 -18.33 -17.18 -1.70
CA TYR A 203 -18.92 -18.00 -2.77
C TYR A 203 -17.91 -19.05 -3.25
N ASN A 204 -18.41 -20.09 -3.93
CA ASN A 204 -17.60 -21.19 -4.43
C ASN A 204 -16.75 -21.84 -3.32
N CYS A 205 -17.35 -21.96 -2.13
CA CYS A 205 -16.78 -22.65 -0.99
C CYS A 205 -16.88 -24.16 -1.22
N GLN A 206 -15.74 -24.84 -1.18
CA GLN A 206 -15.69 -26.30 -1.20
C GLN A 206 -15.62 -26.79 0.24
N PRO A 207 -16.68 -27.47 0.74
CA PRO A 207 -16.62 -28.13 2.04
C PRO A 207 -15.68 -29.35 1.95
N MET A 208 -15.10 -29.74 3.08
CA MET A 208 -14.34 -30.98 3.22
C MET A 208 -15.00 -32.19 2.54
N ASP A 209 -14.19 -33.04 1.90
CA ASP A 209 -14.62 -34.37 1.50
C ASP A 209 -15.05 -35.16 2.75
N ALA A 210 -16.33 -35.56 2.77
CA ALA A 210 -17.04 -36.21 3.86
C ALA A 210 -16.56 -37.64 4.21
N GLN A 211 -15.28 -37.98 4.02
CA GLN A 211 -14.72 -39.26 4.44
C GLN A 211 -14.18 -39.25 5.88
N ASP A 212 -13.80 -38.09 6.44
CA ASP A 212 -13.32 -38.00 7.82
C ASP A 212 -14.40 -37.61 8.85
N GLN A 213 -15.55 -37.09 8.43
CA GLN A 213 -16.66 -36.78 9.36
C GLN A 213 -17.33 -38.04 9.94
N LYS A 214 -17.09 -39.21 9.33
CA LYS A 214 -17.63 -40.50 9.81
C LYS A 214 -16.91 -41.08 11.03
N ARG A 215 -15.77 -40.53 11.46
CA ARG A 215 -15.01 -41.05 12.61
C ARG A 215 -15.16 -40.25 13.90
N SER A 216 -15.70 -39.04 13.87
CA SER A 216 -15.78 -38.18 15.07
C SER A 216 -17.19 -37.94 15.60
N VAL A 217 -18.27 -38.22 14.87
CA VAL A 217 -19.63 -38.19 15.44
C VAL A 217 -20.50 -39.28 14.83
N ALA A 218 -20.49 -40.46 15.46
CA ALA A 218 -21.58 -41.41 15.30
C ALA A 218 -22.85 -40.79 15.95
N GLY A 219 -23.63 -40.05 15.15
CA GLY A 219 -25.01 -39.77 15.51
C GLY A 219 -25.56 -38.37 15.24
N VAL A 220 -25.31 -37.72 14.11
CA VAL A 220 -26.30 -36.78 13.54
C VAL A 220 -26.22 -36.84 12.01
N SER A 221 -27.22 -37.46 11.39
CA SER A 221 -27.50 -37.38 9.97
C SER A 221 -27.96 -35.96 9.62
N GLY A 222 -27.03 -35.07 9.25
CA GLY A 222 -27.33 -33.73 8.75
C GLY A 222 -27.19 -33.67 7.24
N SER A 223 -28.32 -33.69 6.53
CA SER A 223 -28.41 -33.29 5.12
C SER A 223 -27.89 -31.86 4.99
N TYR A 224 -26.95 -31.63 4.07
CA TYR A 224 -26.58 -30.28 3.62
C TYR A 224 -27.82 -29.64 2.97
N VAL A 225 -28.63 -28.96 3.77
CA VAL A 225 -29.74 -28.14 3.28
C VAL A 225 -29.14 -26.77 2.97
N ASP A 226 -28.96 -26.50 1.67
CA ASP A 226 -28.63 -25.17 1.15
C ASP A 226 -29.87 -24.27 1.27
N GLY A 227 -30.20 -23.92 2.52
CA GLY A 227 -31.35 -23.12 2.92
C GLY A 227 -31.04 -22.33 4.19
N PRO A 228 -31.73 -21.20 4.42
CA PRO A 228 -31.42 -20.26 5.51
C PRO A 228 -31.58 -20.84 6.92
N GLU A 229 -32.15 -22.04 7.06
CA GLU A 229 -32.44 -22.71 8.33
C GLU A 229 -31.38 -23.77 8.72
N GLY A 230 -30.37 -24.01 7.87
CA GLY A 230 -29.32 -25.03 8.10
C GLY A 230 -28.04 -24.55 8.78
N ARG A 231 -27.93 -23.26 9.14
CA ARG A 231 -26.74 -22.73 9.82
C ARG A 231 -26.78 -23.07 11.30
N SER A 232 -25.90 -23.98 11.74
CA SER A 232 -25.58 -24.08 13.16
C SER A 232 -24.97 -22.75 13.64
N PRO A 233 -25.27 -22.29 14.86
CA PRO A 233 -24.78 -21.00 15.38
C PRO A 233 -23.24 -20.90 15.34
N SER A 234 -22.53 -22.02 15.47
CA SER A 234 -21.07 -22.11 15.33
C SER A 234 -20.55 -21.65 13.97
N ASN A 235 -21.28 -21.92 12.89
CA ASN A 235 -20.84 -21.57 11.53
C ASN A 235 -21.09 -20.09 11.22
N GLU A 236 -22.04 -19.49 11.92
CA GLU A 236 -22.28 -18.05 11.83
C GLU A 236 -21.13 -17.26 12.48
N ASP A 237 -20.69 -17.67 13.67
CA ASP A 237 -19.57 -17.06 14.38
C ASP A 237 -18.26 -17.13 13.56
N ILE A 238 -17.96 -18.28 12.95
CA ILE A 238 -16.78 -18.44 12.09
C ILE A 238 -16.90 -17.55 10.86
N SER A 239 -18.08 -17.48 10.23
CA SER A 239 -18.28 -16.64 9.04
C SER A 239 -18.12 -15.15 9.35
N GLN A 240 -18.67 -14.66 10.45
CA GLN A 240 -18.52 -13.28 10.88
C GLN A 240 -17.07 -12.94 11.20
N GLU A 241 -16.35 -13.86 11.84
CA GLU A 241 -14.92 -13.69 12.13
C GLU A 241 -14.09 -13.61 10.83
N MET A 242 -14.33 -14.51 9.88
CA MET A 242 -13.66 -14.47 8.56
C MET A 242 -13.94 -13.15 7.84
N GLU A 243 -15.17 -12.66 7.89
CA GLU A 243 -15.56 -11.37 7.30
C GLU A 243 -14.82 -10.19 7.94
N ASP A 244 -14.73 -10.14 9.28
CA ASP A 244 -14.01 -9.08 9.99
C ASP A 244 -12.51 -9.09 9.68
N ILE A 245 -11.88 -10.27 9.72
CA ILE A 245 -10.46 -10.45 9.38
C ILE A 245 -10.20 -9.99 7.94
N PHE A 246 -11.05 -10.39 7.00
CA PHE A 246 -10.93 -10.03 5.60
C PHE A 246 -11.05 -8.52 5.40
N LEU A 247 -12.06 -7.89 6.00
CA LEU A 247 -12.26 -6.44 5.94
C LEU A 247 -11.07 -5.68 6.55
N ARG A 248 -10.61 -6.09 7.73
CA ARG A 248 -9.47 -5.47 8.42
C ARG A 248 -8.18 -5.60 7.63
N GLY A 249 -7.92 -6.77 7.06
CA GLY A 249 -6.78 -7.03 6.18
C GLY A 249 -6.79 -6.11 4.96
N ILE A 250 -7.92 -6.03 4.25
CA ILE A 250 -8.06 -5.16 3.08
C ILE A 250 -7.90 -3.68 3.45
N ARG A 251 -8.51 -3.22 4.55
CA ARG A 251 -8.35 -1.84 5.05
C ARG A 251 -6.87 -1.49 5.22
N SER A 252 -6.11 -2.37 5.89
CA SER A 252 -4.67 -2.18 6.12
C SER A 252 -3.88 -2.15 4.81
N LEU A 253 -4.13 -3.13 3.92
CA LEU A 253 -3.42 -3.26 2.65
C LEU A 253 -3.70 -2.09 1.71
N LEU A 254 -4.96 -1.69 1.54
CA LEU A 254 -5.34 -0.57 0.69
C LEU A 254 -4.74 0.74 1.19
N THR A 255 -4.75 0.95 2.51
CA THR A 255 -4.15 2.12 3.15
C THR A 255 -2.65 2.19 2.86
N LYS A 256 -1.91 1.13 3.14
CA LYS A 256 -0.46 1.05 2.91
C LYS A 256 -0.11 1.17 1.42
N TYR A 257 -0.91 0.56 0.57
CA TYR A 257 -0.72 0.62 -0.88
C TYR A 257 -0.84 2.06 -1.39
N MET A 258 -1.94 2.74 -1.06
CA MET A 258 -2.20 4.10 -1.52
C MET A 258 -1.27 5.13 -0.88
N GLU A 259 -0.86 4.92 0.36
CA GLU A 259 0.18 5.72 1.00
C GLU A 259 1.46 5.69 0.16
N LYS A 260 1.96 4.49 -0.19
CA LYS A 260 3.16 4.34 -1.01
C LYS A 260 3.02 4.98 -2.39
N GLN A 261 1.85 4.87 -3.02
CA GLN A 261 1.62 5.43 -4.35
C GLN A 261 1.54 6.97 -4.36
N LEU A 262 0.91 7.57 -3.35
CA LEU A 262 0.71 9.02 -3.28
C LEU A 262 1.83 9.76 -2.52
N GLN A 263 2.69 9.02 -1.83
CA GLN A 263 3.82 9.57 -1.08
C GLN A 263 4.68 10.55 -1.90
N PRO A 264 5.05 10.29 -3.18
CA PRO A 264 5.82 11.25 -3.98
C PRO A 264 5.09 12.57 -4.17
N ALA A 265 3.82 12.54 -4.56
CA ALA A 265 3.01 13.74 -4.79
C ALA A 265 2.79 14.55 -3.50
N LEU A 266 2.51 13.85 -2.38
CA LEU A 266 2.38 14.47 -1.05
C LEU A 266 3.69 15.12 -0.60
N LYS A 267 4.81 14.41 -0.77
CA LYS A 267 6.15 14.90 -0.45
C LYS A 267 6.46 16.16 -1.22
N GLU A 268 6.28 16.13 -2.55
CA GLU A 268 6.59 17.28 -3.40
C GLU A 268 5.75 18.50 -3.05
N THR A 269 4.46 18.28 -2.82
CA THR A 269 3.53 19.35 -2.45
C THR A 269 3.91 19.99 -1.12
N LEU A 270 4.28 19.19 -0.13
CA LEU A 270 4.73 19.71 1.16
C LEU A 270 6.07 20.46 1.02
N MET A 271 7.05 19.92 0.28
CA MET A 271 8.34 20.60 0.05
C MET A 271 8.15 21.97 -0.60
N MET A 272 7.28 22.04 -1.62
CA MET A 272 7.00 23.28 -2.33
C MET A 272 6.32 24.32 -1.42
N ASN A 273 5.35 23.90 -0.60
CA ASN A 273 4.70 24.79 0.38
C ASN A 273 5.66 25.27 1.49
N LEU A 274 6.72 24.49 1.77
CA LEU A 274 7.78 24.87 2.69
C LEU A 274 8.88 25.73 2.03
N GLY A 275 8.80 26.01 0.74
CA GLY A 275 9.77 26.80 -0.01
C GLY A 275 11.01 26.03 -0.49
N TYR A 276 11.00 24.70 -0.42
CA TYR A 276 12.09 23.88 -0.97
C TYR A 276 11.89 23.62 -2.46
N THR A 277 12.96 23.76 -3.24
CA THR A 277 13.00 23.34 -4.64
C THR A 277 13.43 21.87 -4.74
N ILE A 278 12.79 21.12 -5.63
CA ILE A 278 13.07 19.69 -5.82
C ILE A 278 13.92 19.58 -7.08
N SER A 279 15.19 19.21 -6.91
CA SER A 279 16.07 18.87 -8.02
C SER A 279 16.05 17.37 -8.23
N TYR A 280 15.50 16.92 -9.37
CA TYR A 280 15.68 15.55 -9.82
C TYR A 280 17.02 15.49 -10.53
N GLY A 281 18.06 15.02 -9.85
CA GLY A 281 19.34 14.75 -10.49
C GLY A 281 19.14 13.77 -11.66
N ARG A 282 19.63 14.12 -12.85
CA ARG A 282 19.74 13.17 -13.97
C ARG A 282 20.62 12.01 -13.48
N ARG A 283 20.04 10.81 -13.44
CA ARG A 283 20.81 9.56 -13.38
C ARG A 283 21.27 9.18 -14.78
#